data_AF-A0A453JFU7-F1
#
_entry.id   AF-A0A453JFU7-F1
#
_cell.length_a   1.000
_cell.length_b   1.000
_cell.length_c   1.000
_cell.angle_alpha   90.00
_cell.angle_beta   90.00
_cell.angle_gamma   90.00
#
_symmetry.space_group_name_H-M   'P 1'
#
loop_
_entity.id
_entity.type
_entity.pdbx_description
1 polymer ?
#
loop_
_entity_poly.entity_id
_entity_poly.type
_entity_poly.pdbx_seq_one_letter_code
_entity_poly.pdbx_strand_id
1 'polypeptide(L)'
;CIHFMCWLYCRLWVHSIVLYIISGVACFLLYVEYRHIARLRLIHLKRATVNPGQFTVLVRGIPKTTNESCSTDVDDFFTKYHPSSYLFHQVVYKAGKVQKIITGAKKACGMSDPSTDTTLDQSCEAITYPCSLCGASSDSFRLLPTAEVAKNIDNEECAAAFVFFKTRYGALVASEALQTSNPTNWVTDLAPEPDDVYWSNIWLPYKQLWIRRIATVLGSLVFLVSFLLPVAFIQGLSRLDQLQKKLPFLDGLLKKPYMSQIITGYLPSVILLLFLYTVSPIMIRFSTMEGPTSHSERKKSACSKVLYFYIWNVFFVSLASGAVISQLSPSSSTKDIAVRLAHVIPEQTTFFITYVLTSGWASLSSVNLCNSLA
;
A
#
# COMPACT_ATOMS: atom_id res chain seq x y z
N CYS A 1 7.51 -54.99 -16.32
CA CYS A 1 7.01 -53.68 -16.81
C CYS A 1 5.62 -53.32 -16.31
N ILE A 2 4.58 -54.13 -16.52
CA ILE A 2 3.18 -53.80 -16.18
C ILE A 2 2.98 -53.50 -14.68
N HIS A 3 3.58 -54.31 -13.80
CA HIS A 3 3.49 -54.13 -12.35
C HIS A 3 4.17 -52.83 -11.86
N PHE A 4 5.23 -52.39 -12.54
CA PHE A 4 5.96 -51.16 -12.23
C PHE A 4 5.19 -49.91 -12.71
N MET A 5 4.57 -49.99 -13.90
CA MET A 5 3.65 -48.95 -14.39
C MET A 5 2.42 -48.82 -13.50
N CYS A 6 1.84 -49.94 -13.05
CA CYS A 6 0.70 -49.94 -12.12
C CYS A 6 1.07 -49.26 -10.79
N TRP A 7 2.25 -49.55 -10.25
CA TRP A 7 2.74 -48.92 -9.02
C TRP A 7 2.97 -47.40 -9.16
N LEU A 8 3.57 -46.95 -10.27
CA LEU A 8 3.74 -45.52 -10.56
C LEU A 8 2.38 -44.79 -10.71
N TYR A 9 1.43 -45.45 -11.37
CA TYR A 9 0.08 -44.94 -11.59
C TYR A 9 -0.69 -44.80 -10.27
N CYS A 10 -0.64 -45.81 -9.40
CA CYS A 10 -1.23 -45.73 -8.06
C CYS A 10 -0.61 -44.62 -7.21
N ARG A 11 0.71 -44.44 -7.26
CA ARG A 11 1.40 -43.38 -6.49
C ARG A 11 1.00 -41.97 -6.94
N LEU A 12 0.88 -41.73 -8.25
CA LEU A 12 0.40 -40.45 -8.79
C LEU A 12 -1.05 -40.16 -8.37
N TRP A 13 -1.91 -41.18 -8.42
CA TRP A 13 -3.30 -41.09 -7.98
C TRP A 13 -3.42 -40.72 -6.50
N VAL A 14 -2.58 -41.31 -5.64
CA VAL A 14 -2.55 -40.94 -4.21
C VAL A 14 -2.19 -39.47 -4.02
N HIS A 15 -1.13 -38.98 -4.68
CA HIS A 15 -0.75 -37.56 -4.58
C HIS A 15 -1.84 -36.61 -5.11
N SER A 16 -2.50 -36.98 -6.21
CA SER A 16 -3.60 -36.20 -6.79
C SER A 16 -4.80 -36.14 -5.84
N ILE A 17 -5.23 -37.29 -5.30
CA ILE A 17 -6.32 -37.37 -4.32
C ILE A 17 -6.00 -36.54 -3.08
N VAL A 18 -4.78 -36.65 -2.53
CA VAL A 18 -4.36 -35.87 -1.36
C VAL A 18 -4.43 -34.37 -1.65
N LEU A 19 -3.98 -33.92 -2.82
CA LEU A 19 -4.04 -32.50 -3.21
C LEU A 19 -5.50 -32.01 -3.36
N TYR A 20 -6.39 -32.84 -3.92
CA TYR A 20 -7.82 -32.53 -3.95
C TYR A 20 -8.44 -32.45 -2.55
N ILE A 21 -8.07 -33.36 -1.64
CA ILE A 21 -8.53 -33.32 -0.25
C ILE A 21 -8.04 -32.04 0.45
N ILE A 22 -6.75 -31.71 0.35
CA ILE A 22 -6.18 -30.49 0.95
C ILE A 22 -6.85 -29.24 0.39
N SER A 23 -7.00 -29.14 -0.94
CA SER A 23 -7.68 -28.00 -1.56
C SER A 23 -9.15 -27.94 -1.17
N GLY A 24 -9.85 -29.08 -1.11
CA GLY A 24 -11.24 -29.15 -0.69
C GLY A 24 -11.43 -28.67 0.76
N VAL A 25 -10.56 -29.12 1.67
CA VAL A 25 -10.54 -28.67 3.07
C VAL A 25 -10.24 -27.17 3.16
N ALA A 26 -9.23 -26.68 2.43
CA ALA A 26 -8.90 -25.25 2.42
C ALA A 26 -10.05 -24.39 1.90
N CYS A 27 -10.69 -24.78 0.79
CA CYS A 27 -11.87 -24.10 0.25
C CYS A 27 -13.05 -24.15 1.23
N PHE A 28 -13.27 -25.28 1.90
CA PHE A 28 -14.31 -25.42 2.91
C PHE A 28 -14.07 -24.50 4.11
N LEU A 29 -12.84 -24.47 4.64
CA LEU A 29 -12.48 -23.57 5.74
C LEU A 29 -12.61 -22.09 5.33
N LEU A 30 -12.13 -21.73 4.13
CA LEU A 30 -12.29 -20.38 3.59
C LEU A 30 -13.77 -20.00 3.43
N TYR A 31 -14.62 -20.94 3.02
CA TYR A 31 -16.06 -20.70 2.91
C TYR A 31 -16.71 -20.47 4.28
N VAL A 32 -16.35 -21.29 5.29
CA VAL A 32 -16.84 -21.14 6.67
C VAL A 32 -16.41 -19.79 7.25
N GLU A 33 -15.13 -19.45 7.13
CA GLU A 33 -14.59 -18.17 7.62
C GLU A 33 -15.19 -16.98 6.88
N TYR A 34 -15.29 -17.06 5.55
CA TYR A 34 -15.92 -15.99 4.76
C TYR A 34 -17.37 -15.76 5.20
N ARG A 35 -18.14 -16.84 5.39
CA ARG A 35 -19.52 -16.75 5.89
C ARG A 35 -19.58 -16.18 7.30
N HIS A 36 -18.63 -16.54 8.16
CA HIS A 36 -18.52 -16.02 9.52
C HIS A 36 -18.22 -14.50 9.51
N ILE A 37 -17.21 -14.07 8.77
CA ILE A 37 -16.82 -12.65 8.61
C ILE A 37 -17.96 -11.84 7.98
N ALA A 38 -18.63 -12.38 6.95
CA ALA A 38 -19.77 -11.71 6.33
C ALA A 38 -20.93 -11.52 7.34
N ARG A 39 -21.20 -12.51 8.18
CA ARG A 39 -22.21 -12.42 9.23
C ARG A 39 -21.82 -11.39 10.30
N LEU A 40 -20.56 -11.39 10.76
CA LEU A 40 -20.05 -10.38 11.70
C LEU A 40 -20.16 -8.98 11.13
N ARG A 41 -19.81 -8.80 9.84
CA ARG A 41 -19.97 -7.51 9.13
C ARG A 41 -21.43 -7.07 9.12
N LEU A 42 -22.38 -7.95 8.78
CA LEU A 42 -23.81 -7.61 8.81
C LEU A 42 -24.31 -7.23 10.21
N ILE A 43 -23.88 -7.94 11.24
CA ILE A 43 -24.21 -7.60 12.64
C ILE A 43 -23.63 -6.24 13.00
N HIS A 44 -22.38 -5.97 12.61
CA HIS A 44 -21.73 -4.68 12.83
C HIS A 44 -22.48 -3.56 12.12
N LEU A 45 -22.86 -3.69 10.84
CA LEU A 45 -23.63 -2.67 10.13
C LEU A 45 -25.01 -2.41 10.76
N LYS A 46 -25.66 -3.44 11.32
CA LYS A 46 -26.96 -3.30 12.01
C LYS A 46 -26.84 -2.64 13.39
N ARG A 47 -25.74 -2.90 14.11
CA ARG A 47 -25.50 -2.38 15.47
C ARG A 47 -24.73 -1.07 15.49
N ALA A 48 -24.02 -0.74 14.42
CA ALA A 48 -23.22 0.47 14.33
C ALA A 48 -24.10 1.68 14.59
N THR A 49 -23.56 2.59 15.40
CA THR A 49 -24.10 3.93 15.60
C THR A 49 -24.24 4.66 14.26
N VAL A 50 -24.95 5.79 14.28
CA VAL A 50 -25.16 6.61 13.08
C VAL A 50 -23.80 7.14 12.59
N ASN A 51 -23.19 6.44 11.63
CA ASN A 51 -21.95 6.89 11.00
C ASN A 51 -22.32 7.85 9.86
N PRO A 52 -21.72 9.05 9.80
CA PRO A 52 -22.06 10.05 8.78
C PRO A 52 -21.79 9.57 7.35
N GLY A 53 -20.78 8.71 7.15
CA GLY A 53 -20.47 8.11 5.85
C GLY A 53 -21.63 7.28 5.24
N GLN A 54 -22.57 6.77 6.05
CA GLN A 54 -23.73 6.01 5.55
C GLN A 54 -24.81 6.89 4.90
N PHE A 55 -24.76 8.20 5.14
CA PHE A 55 -25.70 9.18 4.59
C PHE A 55 -25.05 10.12 3.59
N THR A 56 -23.75 9.94 3.35
CA THR A 56 -22.93 10.88 2.57
C THR A 56 -22.35 10.17 1.36
N VAL A 57 -22.45 10.80 0.21
CA VAL A 57 -21.86 10.34 -1.05
C VAL A 57 -20.78 11.32 -1.45
N LEU A 58 -19.58 10.81 -1.74
CA LEU A 58 -18.51 11.59 -2.34
C LEU A 58 -18.73 11.63 -3.86
N VAL A 59 -18.95 12.84 -4.38
CA VAL A 59 -19.12 13.11 -5.80
C VAL A 59 -17.83 13.69 -6.34
N ARG A 60 -17.33 13.16 -7.45
CA ARG A 60 -16.10 13.59 -8.14
C ARG A 60 -16.35 13.76 -9.64
N GLY A 61 -15.55 14.60 -10.28
CA GLY A 61 -15.67 14.83 -11.72
C GLY A 61 -16.89 15.66 -12.09
N ILE A 62 -17.22 16.65 -11.24
CA ILE A 62 -18.25 17.65 -11.54
C ILE A 62 -17.79 18.48 -12.74
N PRO A 63 -18.56 18.57 -13.84
CA PRO A 63 -18.19 19.37 -14.99
C PRO A 63 -18.14 20.85 -14.59
N LYS A 64 -17.04 21.53 -14.90
CA LYS A 64 -16.95 22.98 -14.68
C LYS A 64 -17.77 23.70 -15.76
N THR A 65 -18.91 24.26 -15.40
CA THR A 65 -19.65 25.19 -16.26
C THR A 65 -18.96 26.57 -16.20
N THR A 66 -18.96 27.31 -17.31
CA THR A 66 -18.10 28.51 -17.46
C THR A 66 -18.56 29.73 -16.68
N ASN A 67 -19.80 29.73 -16.17
CA ASN A 67 -20.45 30.90 -15.57
C ASN A 67 -21.12 30.65 -14.20
N GLU A 68 -21.19 29.40 -13.71
CA GLU A 68 -21.89 29.04 -12.46
C GLU A 68 -20.92 28.41 -11.45
N SER A 69 -21.26 28.51 -10.16
CA SER A 69 -20.46 27.89 -9.10
C SER A 69 -20.72 26.39 -9.05
N CYS A 70 -19.71 25.61 -8.65
CA CYS A 70 -19.81 24.15 -8.49
C CYS A 70 -20.94 23.77 -7.52
N SER A 71 -21.22 24.64 -6.55
CA SER A 71 -22.31 24.47 -5.59
C SER A 71 -23.69 24.48 -6.26
N THR A 72 -23.94 25.42 -7.18
CA THR A 72 -25.21 25.51 -7.92
C THR A 72 -25.40 24.28 -8.82
N ASP A 73 -24.37 23.86 -9.54
CA ASP A 73 -24.42 22.67 -10.40
C ASP A 73 -24.81 21.41 -9.62
N VAL A 74 -24.26 21.23 -8.41
CA VAL A 74 -24.58 20.10 -7.52
C VAL A 74 -26.01 20.20 -7.00
N ASP A 75 -26.43 21.38 -6.57
CA ASP A 75 -27.78 21.59 -6.04
C ASP A 75 -28.85 21.30 -7.10
N ASP A 76 -28.68 21.83 -8.31
CA ASP A 76 -29.59 21.62 -9.43
C ASP A 76 -29.65 20.15 -9.86
N PHE A 77 -28.50 19.48 -9.93
CA PHE A 77 -28.42 18.07 -10.30
C PHE A 77 -29.16 17.18 -9.30
N PHE A 78 -28.83 17.28 -8.01
CA PHE A 78 -29.39 16.39 -6.99
C PHE A 78 -30.83 16.73 -6.63
N THR A 79 -31.24 18.00 -6.74
CA THR A 79 -32.65 18.38 -6.59
C THR A 79 -33.50 17.83 -7.73
N LYS A 80 -32.97 17.79 -8.96
CA LYS A 80 -33.68 17.24 -10.13
C LYS A 80 -33.80 15.72 -10.12
N TYR A 81 -32.71 15.00 -9.83
CA TYR A 81 -32.66 13.54 -9.94
C TYR A 81 -32.97 12.81 -8.62
N HIS A 82 -32.74 13.44 -7.47
CA HIS A 82 -32.96 12.85 -6.14
C HIS A 82 -33.79 13.74 -5.18
N PRO A 83 -34.94 14.31 -5.59
CA PRO A 83 -35.67 15.35 -4.85
C PRO A 83 -36.11 14.92 -3.44
N SER A 84 -36.52 13.66 -3.29
CA SER A 84 -37.05 13.15 -2.02
C SER A 84 -35.98 12.84 -0.98
N SER A 85 -34.75 12.55 -1.44
CA SER A 85 -33.67 12.03 -0.59
C SER A 85 -32.54 13.02 -0.37
N TYR A 86 -32.36 13.98 -1.28
CA TYR A 86 -31.36 15.04 -1.14
C TYR A 86 -31.62 15.92 0.09
N LEU A 87 -30.55 16.29 0.80
CA LEU A 87 -30.60 17.15 1.99
C LEU A 87 -29.79 18.44 1.80
N PHE A 88 -28.47 18.32 1.64
CA PHE A 88 -27.56 19.43 1.32
C PHE A 88 -26.24 18.87 0.77
N HIS A 89 -25.34 19.75 0.34
CA HIS A 89 -24.01 19.37 -0.10
C HIS A 89 -22.92 20.27 0.50
N GLN A 90 -21.68 19.79 0.49
CA GLN A 90 -20.49 20.52 0.89
C GLN A 90 -19.43 20.40 -0.21
N VAL A 91 -19.14 21.52 -0.87
CA VAL A 91 -18.12 21.57 -1.93
C VAL A 91 -16.72 21.48 -1.32
N VAL A 92 -15.81 20.77 -2.00
CA VAL A 92 -14.42 20.65 -1.59
C VAL A 92 -13.61 21.80 -2.21
N TYR A 93 -12.86 22.52 -1.37
CA TYR A 93 -11.98 23.60 -1.80
C TYR A 93 -10.52 23.16 -1.80
N LYS A 94 -9.73 23.72 -2.73
CA LYS A 94 -8.30 23.41 -2.85
C LYS A 94 -7.50 24.02 -1.70
N ALA A 95 -7.37 23.29 -0.61
CA ALA A 95 -6.73 23.77 0.61
C ALA A 95 -5.18 23.76 0.58
N GLY A 96 -4.51 23.65 -0.58
CA GLY A 96 -3.07 23.36 -0.65
C GLY A 96 -2.16 24.33 0.13
N LYS A 97 -2.44 25.64 0.07
CA LYS A 97 -1.69 26.67 0.82
C LYS A 97 -2.09 26.70 2.29
N VAL A 98 -3.39 26.53 2.56
CA VAL A 98 -4.00 26.54 3.90
C VAL A 98 -3.56 25.34 4.74
N GLN A 99 -3.58 24.13 4.18
CA GLN A 99 -3.10 22.91 4.84
C GLN A 99 -1.62 22.99 5.19
N LYS A 100 -0.79 23.59 4.34
CA LYS A 100 0.65 23.77 4.63
C LYS A 100 0.85 24.71 5.82
N ILE A 101 0.05 25.78 5.91
CA ILE A 101 0.06 26.71 7.04
C ILE A 101 -0.42 26.00 8.32
N ILE A 102 -1.55 25.28 8.27
CA ILE A 102 -2.09 24.54 9.43
C ILE A 102 -1.10 23.47 9.90
N THR A 103 -0.49 22.73 8.97
CA THR A 103 0.50 21.69 9.31
C THR A 103 1.77 22.30 9.90
N GLY A 104 2.22 23.45 9.39
CA GLY A 104 3.32 24.21 9.95
C GLY A 104 3.03 24.69 11.36
N ALA A 105 1.83 25.24 11.59
CA ALA A 105 1.37 25.67 12.90
C ALA A 105 1.25 24.49 13.89
N LYS A 106 0.70 23.35 13.44
CA LYS A 106 0.57 22.14 14.25
C LYS A 106 1.92 21.56 14.68
N LYS A 107 2.91 21.58 13.77
CA LYS A 107 4.31 21.20 14.09
C LYS A 107 4.99 22.19 15.04
N ALA A 108 4.72 23.49 14.88
CA ALA A 108 5.25 24.53 15.75
C ALA A 108 4.64 24.48 17.16
N CYS A 109 3.35 24.15 17.27
CA CYS A 109 2.63 24.05 18.55
C CYS A 109 2.75 22.67 19.22
N GLY A 110 3.52 21.73 18.65
CA GLY A 110 3.67 20.38 19.21
C GLY A 110 2.39 19.54 19.29
N MET A 111 1.29 19.97 18.68
CA MET A 111 -0.02 19.33 18.81
C MET A 111 -0.14 18.11 17.88
N SER A 112 -0.36 16.92 18.44
CA SER A 112 -0.82 15.73 17.72
C SER A 112 -2.34 15.61 17.84
N ASP A 113 -3.01 15.60 16.68
CA ASP A 113 -4.44 15.38 16.36
C ASP A 113 -5.57 16.14 17.12
N PRO A 114 -6.66 16.55 16.41
CA PRO A 114 -7.63 17.52 16.89
C PRO A 114 -8.82 16.89 17.65
N SER A 115 -8.64 15.78 18.37
CA SER A 115 -9.74 15.07 19.02
C SER A 115 -9.93 15.39 20.51
N THR A 116 -9.39 16.52 21.00
CA THR A 116 -9.65 16.94 22.38
C THR A 116 -10.09 18.39 22.39
N ASP A 117 -11.39 18.61 22.60
CA ASP A 117 -11.94 19.86 23.11
C ASP A 117 -11.26 20.14 24.46
N THR A 118 -10.18 20.93 24.44
CA THR A 118 -9.65 21.52 25.65
C THR A 118 -9.39 22.99 25.38
N THR A 119 -10.12 23.79 26.13
CA THR A 119 -10.05 25.24 26.28
C THR A 119 -8.67 25.83 26.00
N LEU A 120 -8.65 26.78 25.08
CA LEU A 120 -7.57 27.73 24.83
C LEU A 120 -6.96 28.21 26.15
N ASP A 121 -5.71 27.83 26.40
CA ASP A 121 -4.81 28.66 27.16
C ASP A 121 -3.60 28.99 26.27
N GLN A 122 -3.47 30.27 25.99
CA GLN A 122 -2.63 30.83 24.96
C GLN A 122 -1.26 31.16 25.58
N SER A 123 -0.34 30.21 25.52
CA SER A 123 1.10 30.51 25.65
C SER A 123 1.91 29.52 24.81
N CYS A 124 2.07 29.82 23.53
CA CYS A 124 3.09 29.18 22.72
C CYS A 124 4.41 29.92 22.97
N GLU A 125 5.23 29.43 23.90
CA GLU A 125 6.63 29.86 24.01
C GLU A 125 7.40 29.43 22.75
N ALA A 126 8.17 30.37 22.20
CA ALA A 126 8.97 30.13 21.00
C ALA A 126 10.10 29.14 21.31
N ILE A 127 10.04 27.94 20.73
CA ILE A 127 11.13 26.96 20.83
C ILE A 127 12.16 27.26 19.75
N THR A 128 13.31 27.79 20.18
CA THR A 128 14.48 28.03 19.33
C THR A 128 15.26 26.73 19.11
N TYR A 129 15.36 26.25 17.87
CA TYR A 129 16.24 25.14 17.52
C TYR A 129 17.58 25.69 17.01
N PRO A 130 18.71 25.41 17.68
CA PRO A 130 20.02 25.79 17.14
C PRO A 130 20.40 24.89 15.94
N CYS A 131 20.74 25.52 14.81
CA CYS A 131 21.37 24.84 13.67
C CYS A 131 22.77 24.37 14.05
N SER A 132 22.97 23.06 14.20
CA SER A 132 24.25 22.45 14.58
C SER A 132 25.38 22.67 13.56
N LEU A 133 25.05 23.01 12.30
CA LEU A 133 26.03 23.23 11.25
C LEU A 133 26.46 24.70 11.12
N CYS A 134 25.66 25.64 11.63
CA CYS A 134 25.76 27.04 11.23
C CYS A 134 25.63 28.07 12.34
N GLY A 135 25.29 27.68 13.58
CA GLY A 135 25.32 28.55 14.76
C GLY A 135 24.37 29.76 14.76
N ALA A 136 23.66 30.00 13.65
CA ALA A 136 22.70 31.08 13.53
C ALA A 136 21.36 30.68 14.16
N SER A 137 20.89 31.50 15.10
CA SER A 137 19.51 31.48 15.58
C SER A 137 18.65 32.24 14.57
N SER A 138 17.74 31.55 13.86
CA SER A 138 16.73 32.22 13.06
C SER A 138 15.53 32.53 13.94
N ASP A 139 15.11 33.79 14.00
CA ASP A 139 13.84 34.18 14.63
C ASP A 139 12.69 33.41 13.98
N SER A 140 12.11 32.48 14.74
CA SER A 140 11.00 31.68 14.26
C SER A 140 9.70 32.49 14.37
N PHE A 141 9.09 32.71 13.20
CA PHE A 141 7.66 32.96 13.00
C PHE A 141 7.10 34.26 13.61
N ARG A 142 7.02 35.32 12.79
CA ARG A 142 5.97 36.33 12.97
C ARG A 142 4.62 35.64 12.76
N LEU A 143 3.79 35.57 13.80
CA LEU A 143 2.36 35.26 13.62
C LEU A 143 1.77 36.30 12.66
N LEU A 144 1.50 35.89 11.42
CA LEU A 144 0.71 36.68 10.51
C LEU A 144 -0.72 36.77 11.09
N PRO A 145 -1.33 37.97 11.13
CA PRO A 145 -2.71 38.10 11.60
C PRO A 145 -3.63 37.20 10.76
N THR A 146 -4.40 36.33 11.44
CA THR A 146 -5.33 35.36 10.83
C THR A 146 -6.27 36.00 9.79
N ALA A 147 -6.55 37.29 9.94
CA ALA A 147 -7.41 38.07 9.05
C ALA A 147 -6.80 38.38 7.66
N GLU A 148 -5.48 38.50 7.53
CA GLU A 148 -4.82 38.81 6.24
C GLU A 148 -4.59 37.55 5.39
N VAL A 149 -4.45 36.38 6.04
CA VAL A 149 -4.35 35.08 5.35
C VAL A 149 -5.71 34.68 4.79
N ALA A 150 -6.81 34.93 5.49
CA ALA A 150 -8.17 34.56 5.06
C ALA A 150 -8.63 35.26 3.77
N LYS A 151 -8.18 36.51 3.52
CA LYS A 151 -8.57 37.29 2.34
C LYS A 151 -7.80 36.96 1.05
N ASN A 152 -6.65 36.28 1.15
CA ASN A 152 -5.77 35.97 0.01
C ASN A 152 -5.80 34.48 -0.39
N ILE A 153 -6.81 33.73 0.07
CA ILE A 153 -7.00 32.34 -0.36
C ILE A 153 -7.94 32.40 -1.55
N ASP A 154 -7.37 32.37 -2.76
CA ASP A 154 -8.11 31.98 -3.95
C ASP A 154 -8.63 30.56 -3.72
N ASN A 155 -9.84 30.46 -3.17
CA ASN A 155 -10.52 29.20 -2.90
C ASN A 155 -10.95 28.61 -4.24
N GLU A 156 -10.01 28.00 -4.96
CA GLU A 156 -10.30 27.31 -6.20
C GLU A 156 -11.23 26.13 -5.88
N GLU A 157 -12.49 26.24 -6.33
CA GLU A 157 -13.49 25.18 -6.22
C GLU A 157 -12.98 23.93 -6.95
N CYS A 158 -12.92 22.82 -6.21
CA CYS A 158 -12.59 21.54 -6.80
C CYS A 158 -13.85 20.95 -7.44
N ALA A 159 -13.65 20.14 -8.48
CA ALA A 159 -14.71 19.35 -9.11
C ALA A 159 -15.11 18.14 -8.25
N ALA A 160 -15.29 18.35 -6.94
CA ALA A 160 -15.68 17.34 -5.97
C ALA A 160 -16.54 17.95 -4.83
N ALA A 161 -17.52 17.19 -4.36
CA ALA A 161 -18.42 17.59 -3.30
C ALA A 161 -18.87 16.37 -2.47
N PHE A 162 -19.18 16.59 -1.19
CA PHE A 162 -19.88 15.64 -0.35
C PHE A 162 -21.37 15.96 -0.37
N VAL A 163 -22.20 15.00 -0.76
CA VAL A 163 -23.65 15.16 -0.83
C VAL A 163 -24.30 14.34 0.27
N PHE A 164 -25.11 15.01 1.09
CA PHE A 164 -25.79 14.42 2.22
C PHE A 164 -27.24 14.10 1.87
N PHE A 165 -27.67 12.91 2.28
CA PHE A 165 -29.01 12.39 2.02
C PHE A 165 -29.79 12.20 3.33
N LYS A 166 -31.12 12.36 3.27
CA LYS A 166 -32.05 12.11 4.39
C LYS A 166 -32.09 10.64 4.80
N THR A 167 -31.86 9.73 3.86
CA THR A 167 -31.97 8.28 4.10
C THR A 167 -30.70 7.55 3.64
N ARG A 168 -30.32 6.49 4.39
CA ARG A 168 -29.20 5.61 4.00
C ARG A 168 -29.43 4.93 2.66
N TYR A 169 -30.70 4.59 2.39
CA TYR A 169 -31.10 4.00 1.11
C TYR A 169 -30.87 4.98 -0.04
N GLY A 170 -31.24 6.26 0.11
CA GLY A 170 -31.00 7.29 -0.90
C GLY A 170 -29.52 7.46 -1.21
N ALA A 171 -28.67 7.52 -0.17
CA ALA A 171 -27.21 7.59 -0.35
C ALA A 171 -26.65 6.36 -1.09
N LEU A 172 -27.08 5.14 -0.70
CA LEU A 172 -26.61 3.90 -1.34
C LEU A 172 -27.04 3.80 -2.81
N VAL A 173 -28.29 4.18 -3.12
CA VAL A 173 -28.77 4.20 -4.51
C VAL A 173 -28.00 5.22 -5.33
N ALA A 174 -27.76 6.42 -4.79
CA ALA A 174 -27.00 7.45 -5.47
C ALA A 174 -25.53 7.07 -5.70
N SER A 175 -24.91 6.30 -4.78
CA SER A 175 -23.52 5.84 -4.95
C SER A 175 -23.36 4.70 -5.95
N GLU A 176 -24.34 3.79 -6.03
CA GLU A 176 -24.25 2.61 -6.91
C GLU A 176 -24.80 2.88 -8.33
N ALA A 177 -25.65 3.90 -8.49
CA ALA A 177 -26.23 4.25 -9.78
C ALA A 177 -25.26 5.05 -10.67
N LEU A 178 -25.18 4.68 -11.96
CA LEU A 178 -24.50 5.50 -12.95
C LEU A 178 -25.32 6.77 -13.21
N GLN A 179 -24.77 7.92 -12.85
CA GLN A 179 -25.48 9.20 -12.88
C GLN A 179 -25.63 9.79 -14.29
N THR A 180 -24.64 9.61 -15.16
CA THR A 180 -24.67 10.15 -16.54
C THR A 180 -24.13 9.14 -17.56
N SER A 181 -24.45 9.33 -18.84
CA SER A 181 -23.96 8.46 -19.92
C SER A 181 -22.44 8.45 -20.05
N ASN A 182 -21.76 9.51 -19.59
CA ASN A 182 -20.30 9.55 -19.55
C ASN A 182 -19.80 9.09 -18.17
N PRO A 183 -19.12 7.94 -18.08
CA PRO A 183 -18.69 7.37 -16.79
C PRO A 183 -17.57 8.16 -16.09
N THR A 184 -16.98 9.18 -16.73
CA THR A 184 -15.95 10.03 -16.09
C THR A 184 -16.52 11.25 -15.39
N ASN A 185 -17.81 11.57 -15.61
CA ASN A 185 -18.48 12.73 -15.05
C ASN A 185 -19.46 12.28 -13.96
N TRP A 186 -19.60 13.07 -12.90
CA TRP A 186 -20.50 12.76 -11.79
C TRP A 186 -20.25 11.36 -11.19
N VAL A 187 -18.98 11.05 -10.93
CA VAL A 187 -18.58 9.78 -10.32
C VAL A 187 -18.94 9.84 -8.84
N THR A 188 -19.85 8.98 -8.42
CA THR A 188 -20.37 8.89 -7.06
C THR A 188 -19.83 7.65 -6.37
N ASP A 189 -19.26 7.83 -5.18
CA ASP A 189 -18.83 6.74 -4.31
C ASP A 189 -19.38 6.99 -2.90
N LEU A 190 -19.59 5.95 -2.09
CA LEU A 190 -19.90 6.13 -0.67
C LEU A 190 -18.76 6.88 0.01
N ALA A 191 -19.08 7.91 0.79
CA ALA A 191 -18.07 8.68 1.48
C ALA A 191 -17.41 7.82 2.57
N PRO A 192 -16.06 7.79 2.66
CA PRO A 192 -15.37 7.16 3.77
C PRO A 192 -15.63 7.94 5.07
N GLU A 193 -15.30 7.32 6.20
CA GLU A 193 -15.41 7.98 7.51
C GLU A 193 -14.54 9.25 7.55
N PRO A 194 -14.97 10.33 8.23
CA PRO A 194 -14.30 11.62 8.18
C PRO A 194 -12.79 11.57 8.49
N ASP A 195 -12.39 10.72 9.44
CA ASP A 195 -10.98 10.53 9.82
C ASP A 195 -10.20 9.66 8.82
N ASP A 196 -10.89 8.84 8.04
CA ASP A 196 -10.31 7.99 7.00
C ASP A 196 -10.21 8.70 5.64
N VAL A 197 -10.83 9.89 5.49
CA VAL A 197 -10.78 10.69 4.27
C VAL A 197 -9.36 11.20 4.02
N TYR A 198 -8.79 10.86 2.85
CA TYR A 198 -7.50 11.37 2.42
C TYR A 198 -7.66 12.61 1.54
N TRP A 199 -7.75 13.77 2.21
CA TRP A 199 -8.01 15.08 1.58
C TRP A 199 -7.11 15.42 0.40
N SER A 200 -5.84 14.98 0.42
CA SER A 200 -4.86 15.34 -0.60
C SER A 200 -5.16 14.83 -2.02
N ASN A 201 -6.05 13.84 -2.15
CA ASN A 201 -6.33 13.18 -3.42
C ASN A 201 -7.75 13.45 -3.94
N ILE A 202 -8.61 14.10 -3.16
CA ILE A 202 -10.03 14.29 -3.50
C ILE A 202 -10.22 15.24 -4.68
N TRP A 203 -9.34 16.24 -4.83
CA TRP A 203 -9.41 17.24 -5.88
C TRP A 203 -8.84 16.78 -7.23
N LEU A 204 -8.32 15.55 -7.33
CA LEU A 204 -7.64 15.09 -8.54
C LEU A 204 -8.65 14.85 -9.67
N PRO A 205 -8.41 15.38 -10.90
CA PRO A 205 -9.29 15.15 -12.02
C PRO A 205 -9.25 13.67 -12.45
N TYR A 206 -10.41 13.11 -12.79
CA TYR A 206 -10.57 11.68 -13.06
C TYR A 206 -9.68 11.18 -14.22
N LYS A 207 -9.47 12.01 -15.24
CA LYS A 207 -8.56 11.72 -16.36
C LYS A 207 -7.11 11.49 -15.91
N GLN A 208 -6.66 12.23 -14.89
CA GLN A 208 -5.30 12.07 -14.36
C GLN A 208 -5.16 10.83 -13.47
N LEU A 209 -6.26 10.38 -12.83
CA LEU A 209 -6.25 9.19 -11.97
C LEU A 209 -5.87 7.91 -12.74
N TRP A 210 -6.41 7.71 -13.94
CA TRP A 210 -6.02 6.56 -14.77
C TRP A 210 -4.52 6.59 -15.06
N ILE A 211 -3.99 7.71 -15.55
CA ILE A 211 -2.58 7.81 -15.93
C ILE A 211 -1.68 7.53 -14.72
N ARG A 212 -2.05 8.06 -13.55
CA ARG A 212 -1.35 7.80 -12.29
C ARG A 212 -1.38 6.32 -11.91
N ARG A 213 -2.54 5.66 -12.01
CA ARG A 213 -2.66 4.21 -11.74
C ARG A 213 -1.79 3.36 -12.67
N ILE A 214 -1.71 3.69 -13.95
CA ILE A 214 -0.81 2.99 -14.88
C ILE A 214 0.65 3.26 -14.51
N ALA A 215 1.00 4.52 -14.23
CA ALA A 215 2.35 4.90 -13.84
C ALA A 215 2.81 4.20 -12.55
N THR A 216 1.92 4.02 -11.57
CA THR A 216 2.24 3.31 -10.31
C THR A 216 2.39 1.81 -10.51
N VAL A 217 1.58 1.19 -11.38
CA VAL A 217 1.76 -0.22 -11.74
C VAL A 217 3.10 -0.41 -12.44
N LEU A 218 3.41 0.42 -13.45
CA LEU A 218 4.68 0.38 -14.15
C LEU A 218 5.86 0.64 -13.20
N GLY A 219 5.75 1.64 -12.31
CA GLY A 219 6.75 1.94 -11.30
C GLY A 219 6.98 0.78 -10.32
N SER A 220 5.90 0.11 -9.90
CA SER A 220 6.01 -1.09 -9.04
C SER A 220 6.68 -2.26 -9.76
N LEU A 221 6.45 -2.43 -11.07
CA LEU A 221 7.10 -3.45 -11.90
C LEU A 221 8.58 -3.15 -12.11
N VAL A 222 8.94 -1.89 -12.39
CA VAL A 222 10.35 -1.48 -12.49
C VAL A 222 11.05 -1.72 -11.15
N PHE A 223 10.43 -1.32 -10.04
CA PHE A 223 10.97 -1.57 -8.70
C PHE A 223 11.16 -3.06 -8.41
N LEU A 224 10.21 -3.91 -8.83
CA LEU A 224 10.33 -5.37 -8.74
C LEU A 224 11.61 -5.87 -9.41
N VAL A 225 11.86 -5.47 -10.66
CA VAL A 225 13.03 -5.89 -11.44
C VAL A 225 14.31 -5.27 -10.89
N SER A 226 14.30 -4.00 -10.50
CA SER A 226 15.45 -3.34 -9.88
C SER A 226 15.86 -4.00 -8.57
N PHE A 227 14.93 -4.60 -7.83
CA PHE A 227 15.23 -5.32 -6.58
C PHE A 227 16.02 -6.62 -6.79
N LEU A 228 16.06 -7.16 -8.02
CA LEU A 228 16.93 -8.29 -8.35
C LEU A 228 18.41 -7.94 -8.22
N LEU A 229 18.78 -6.67 -8.45
CA LEU A 229 20.16 -6.22 -8.42
C LEU A 229 20.76 -6.29 -6.99
N PRO A 230 20.13 -5.72 -5.94
CA PRO A 230 20.55 -5.92 -4.55
C PRO A 230 20.61 -7.40 -4.17
N VAL A 231 19.62 -8.20 -4.57
CA VAL A 231 19.58 -9.64 -4.24
C VAL A 231 20.75 -10.39 -4.89
N ALA A 232 21.05 -10.11 -6.16
CA ALA A 232 22.21 -10.68 -6.85
C ALA A 232 23.54 -10.23 -6.22
N PHE A 233 23.63 -8.97 -5.78
CA PHE A 233 24.79 -8.47 -5.06
C PHE A 233 25.01 -9.21 -3.73
N ILE A 234 23.95 -9.42 -2.95
CA ILE A 234 23.97 -10.16 -1.68
C ILE A 234 24.37 -11.63 -1.91
N GLN A 235 23.79 -12.27 -2.93
CA GLN A 235 24.18 -13.64 -3.31
C GLN A 235 25.64 -13.70 -3.77
N GLY A 236 26.14 -12.67 -4.45
CA GLY A 236 27.56 -12.53 -4.82
C GLY A 236 28.47 -12.40 -3.59
N LEU A 237 28.07 -11.62 -2.58
CA LEU A 237 28.82 -11.48 -1.31
C LEU A 237 28.95 -12.81 -0.56
N SER A 238 27.96 -13.69 -0.66
CA SER A 238 28.01 -15.02 -0.03
C SER A 238 29.03 -15.97 -0.68
N ARG A 239 29.53 -15.67 -1.89
CA ARG A 239 30.52 -16.47 -2.63
C ARG A 239 31.89 -15.77 -2.65
N LEU A 240 32.55 -15.72 -1.50
CA LEU A 240 33.81 -14.98 -1.29
C LEU A 240 34.95 -15.39 -2.23
N ASP A 241 35.08 -16.68 -2.58
CA ASP A 241 36.19 -17.18 -3.41
C ASP A 241 36.22 -16.56 -4.81
N GLN A 242 35.05 -16.21 -5.35
CA GLN A 242 34.91 -15.55 -6.65
C GLN A 242 35.03 -14.02 -6.54
N LEU A 243 34.65 -13.47 -5.39
CA LEU A 243 34.68 -12.03 -5.14
C LEU A 243 36.09 -11.53 -4.80
N GLN A 244 36.88 -12.34 -4.09
CA GLN A 244 38.29 -12.05 -3.77
C GLN A 244 39.12 -11.86 -5.04
N LYS A 245 38.81 -12.60 -6.12
CA LYS A 245 39.45 -12.42 -7.43
C LYS A 245 39.00 -11.16 -8.18
N LYS A 246 37.79 -10.64 -7.93
CA LYS A 246 37.24 -9.47 -8.65
C LYS A 246 37.50 -8.15 -7.93
N LEU A 247 37.63 -8.13 -6.61
CA LEU A 247 37.78 -6.92 -5.79
C LEU A 247 39.01 -7.03 -4.86
N PRO A 248 40.21 -6.61 -5.31
CA PRO A 248 41.45 -6.75 -4.53
C PRO A 248 41.48 -5.91 -3.23
N PHE A 249 40.54 -4.98 -3.03
CA PHE A 249 40.45 -4.17 -1.81
C PHE A 249 39.93 -4.97 -0.59
N LEU A 250 39.24 -6.09 -0.80
CA LEU A 250 38.71 -6.93 0.29
C LEU A 250 39.79 -7.84 0.90
N ASP A 251 40.92 -8.02 0.21
CA ASP A 251 41.99 -8.95 0.57
C ASP A 251 42.68 -8.56 1.89
N GLY A 252 42.67 -7.28 2.25
CA GLY A 252 43.17 -6.77 3.53
C GLY A 252 42.24 -7.03 4.72
N LEU A 253 40.91 -7.05 4.49
CA LEU A 253 39.90 -7.22 5.53
C LEU A 253 39.59 -8.71 5.80
N LEU A 254 39.78 -9.56 4.79
CA LEU A 254 39.44 -11.00 4.83
C LEU A 254 40.53 -11.90 5.46
N LYS A 255 41.74 -11.39 5.70
CA LYS A 255 42.86 -12.14 6.31
C LYS A 255 42.61 -12.60 7.76
N LYS A 256 41.66 -11.98 8.47
CA LYS A 256 41.28 -12.41 9.83
C LYS A 256 40.17 -13.47 9.75
N PRO A 257 40.37 -14.69 10.27
CA PRO A 257 39.39 -15.79 10.12
C PRO A 257 38.01 -15.47 10.72
N TYR A 258 37.99 -14.68 11.79
CA TYR A 258 36.75 -14.20 12.43
C TYR A 258 35.97 -13.20 11.57
N MET A 259 36.65 -12.27 10.89
CA MET A 259 36.00 -11.27 10.03
C MET A 259 35.43 -11.91 8.76
N SER A 260 36.11 -12.90 8.20
CA SER A 260 35.61 -13.66 7.06
C SER A 260 34.26 -14.31 7.38
N GLN A 261 34.15 -15.02 8.51
CA GLN A 261 32.90 -15.69 8.94
C GLN A 261 31.72 -14.72 9.15
N ILE A 262 31.96 -13.55 9.76
CA ILE A 262 30.91 -12.52 9.94
C ILE A 262 30.45 -11.95 8.60
N ILE A 263 31.41 -11.64 7.71
CA ILE A 263 31.14 -11.06 6.40
C ILE A 263 30.43 -12.07 5.48
N THR A 264 30.70 -13.37 5.61
CA THR A 264 30.02 -14.40 4.79
C THR A 264 28.64 -14.78 5.30
N GLY A 265 28.46 -14.87 6.62
CA GLY A 265 27.21 -15.38 7.21
C GLY A 265 26.21 -14.30 7.58
N TYR A 266 26.67 -13.24 8.24
CA TYR A 266 25.78 -12.26 8.88
C TYR A 266 25.53 -11.01 8.03
N LEU A 267 26.58 -10.48 7.40
CA LEU A 267 26.50 -9.25 6.60
C LEU A 267 25.49 -9.35 5.44
N PRO A 268 25.43 -10.42 4.63
CA PRO A 268 24.46 -10.55 3.53
C PRO A 268 23.02 -10.56 4.05
N SER A 269 22.81 -11.21 5.21
CA SER A 269 21.50 -11.31 5.88
C SER A 269 21.00 -9.96 6.40
N VAL A 270 21.88 -9.17 7.03
CA VAL A 270 21.53 -7.82 7.51
C VAL A 270 21.25 -6.87 6.36
N ILE A 271 22.06 -6.91 5.30
CA ILE A 271 21.86 -6.08 4.11
C ILE A 271 20.52 -6.43 3.45
N LEU A 272 20.19 -7.72 3.31
CA LEU A 272 18.91 -8.17 2.78
C LEU A 272 17.72 -7.66 3.62
N LEU A 273 17.82 -7.79 4.95
CA LEU A 273 16.78 -7.32 5.86
C LEU A 273 16.55 -5.81 5.73
N LEU A 274 17.62 -5.02 5.63
CA LEU A 274 17.54 -3.58 5.44
C LEU A 274 16.86 -3.22 4.11
N PHE A 275 17.21 -3.90 3.01
CA PHE A 275 16.52 -3.71 1.73
C PHE A 275 15.04 -4.12 1.78
N LEU A 276 14.70 -5.24 2.42
CA LEU A 276 13.31 -5.67 2.57
C LEU A 276 12.47 -4.71 3.42
N TYR A 277 13.07 -4.10 4.46
CA TYR A 277 12.41 -3.07 5.26
C TYR A 277 12.01 -1.84 4.43
N THR A 278 12.80 -1.48 3.41
CA THR A 278 12.49 -0.35 2.52
C THR A 278 11.31 -0.60 1.57
N VAL A 279 10.93 -1.86 1.32
CA VAL A 279 9.87 -2.21 0.35
C VAL A 279 8.51 -1.64 0.77
N SER A 280 8.10 -1.85 2.02
CA SER A 280 6.81 -1.38 2.55
C SER A 280 6.59 0.14 2.43
N PRO A 281 7.51 1.02 2.88
CA PRO A 281 7.32 2.46 2.74
C PRO A 281 7.31 2.92 1.27
N ILE A 282 8.08 2.27 0.38
CA ILE A 282 8.07 2.57 -1.05
C ILE A 282 6.70 2.20 -1.67
N MET A 283 6.15 1.03 -1.32
CA MET A 283 4.82 0.62 -1.80
C MET A 283 3.69 1.50 -1.27
N ILE A 284 3.82 2.03 -0.04
CA ILE A 284 2.90 3.05 0.47
C ILE A 284 3.01 4.34 -0.35
N ARG A 285 4.23 4.79 -0.71
CA ARG A 285 4.40 5.95 -1.59
C ARG A 285 3.79 5.73 -2.97
N PHE A 286 4.00 4.59 -3.62
CA PHE A 286 3.33 4.30 -4.89
C PHE A 286 1.80 4.30 -4.73
N SER A 287 1.29 3.77 -3.63
CA SER A 287 -0.16 3.78 -3.35
C SER A 287 -0.70 5.17 -3.02
N THR A 288 0.11 6.10 -2.49
CA THR A 288 -0.31 7.52 -2.36
C THR A 288 -0.50 8.18 -3.73
N MET A 289 0.36 7.84 -4.70
CA MET A 289 0.35 8.43 -6.04
C MET A 289 -0.83 7.98 -6.88
N GLU A 290 -1.42 6.81 -6.59
CA GLU A 290 -2.62 6.26 -7.27
C GLU A 290 -3.86 7.15 -7.16
N GLY A 291 -3.89 8.06 -6.18
CA GLY A 291 -5.05 8.87 -5.88
C GLY A 291 -6.16 8.16 -5.08
N PRO A 292 -5.87 7.32 -4.05
CA PRO A 292 -6.92 6.75 -3.20
C PRO A 292 -7.66 7.86 -2.45
N THR A 293 -8.96 7.66 -2.24
CA THR A 293 -9.83 8.62 -1.54
C THR A 293 -9.78 8.47 -0.02
N SER A 294 -9.41 7.28 0.46
CA SER A 294 -9.31 6.97 1.88
C SER A 294 -7.93 6.42 2.28
N HIS A 295 -7.58 6.56 3.56
CA HIS A 295 -6.38 5.95 4.12
C HIS A 295 -6.49 4.41 4.13
N SER A 296 -7.68 3.87 4.37
CA SER A 296 -7.95 2.42 4.30
C SER A 296 -7.72 1.85 2.91
N GLU A 297 -8.25 2.50 1.85
CA GLU A 297 -8.04 2.08 0.46
C GLU A 297 -6.54 2.15 0.10
N ARG A 298 -5.85 3.21 0.54
CA ARG A 298 -4.39 3.34 0.37
C ARG A 298 -3.62 2.19 1.01
N LYS A 299 -3.94 1.85 2.26
CA LYS A 299 -3.28 0.76 3.01
C LYS A 299 -3.55 -0.60 2.35
N LYS A 300 -4.80 -0.85 1.92
CA LYS A 300 -5.18 -2.08 1.20
C LYS A 300 -4.41 -2.22 -0.12
N SER A 301 -4.34 -1.15 -0.90
CA SER A 301 -3.59 -1.14 -2.16
C SER A 301 -2.09 -1.36 -1.94
N ALA A 302 -1.50 -0.73 -0.90
CA ALA A 302 -0.10 -0.94 -0.54
C ALA A 302 0.18 -2.39 -0.11
N CYS A 303 -0.68 -2.97 0.73
CA CYS A 303 -0.58 -4.36 1.16
C CYS A 303 -0.62 -5.32 -0.04
N SER A 304 -1.55 -5.09 -0.98
CA SER A 304 -1.63 -5.90 -2.20
C SER A 304 -0.35 -5.83 -3.03
N LYS A 305 0.25 -4.65 -3.20
CA LYS A 305 1.52 -4.50 -3.95
C LYS A 305 2.69 -5.18 -3.24
N VAL A 306 2.77 -5.05 -1.92
CA VAL A 306 3.79 -5.73 -1.10
C VAL A 306 3.65 -7.24 -1.25
N LEU A 307 2.43 -7.77 -1.22
CA LEU A 307 2.17 -9.20 -1.43
C LEU A 307 2.62 -9.66 -2.82
N TYR A 308 2.25 -8.95 -3.88
CA TYR A 308 2.70 -9.29 -5.24
C TYR A 308 4.22 -9.21 -5.38
N PHE A 309 4.85 -8.22 -4.75
CA PHE A 309 6.29 -8.08 -4.72
C PHE A 309 6.96 -9.29 -4.06
N TYR A 310 6.49 -9.74 -2.90
CA TYR A 310 7.05 -10.90 -2.21
C TYR A 310 6.84 -12.20 -3.00
N ILE A 311 5.66 -12.41 -3.59
CA ILE A 311 5.41 -13.58 -4.44
C ILE A 311 6.40 -13.60 -5.62
N TRP A 312 6.59 -12.48 -6.31
CA TRP A 312 7.53 -12.47 -7.42
C TRP A 312 9.00 -12.57 -6.98
N ASN A 313 9.44 -11.73 -6.03
CA ASN A 313 10.85 -11.67 -5.64
C ASN A 313 11.32 -12.83 -4.75
N VAL A 314 10.48 -13.37 -3.87
CA VAL A 314 10.90 -14.46 -2.98
C VAL A 314 10.57 -15.81 -3.58
N PHE A 315 9.40 -15.98 -4.22
CA PHE A 315 9.01 -17.27 -4.78
C PHE A 315 9.53 -17.46 -6.22
N PHE A 316 9.17 -16.60 -7.16
CA PHE A 316 9.55 -16.83 -8.57
C PHE A 316 11.05 -16.63 -8.85
N VAL A 317 11.69 -15.63 -8.25
CA VAL A 317 13.13 -15.39 -8.47
C VAL A 317 14.00 -16.48 -7.83
N SER A 318 13.65 -17.00 -6.66
CA SER A 318 14.40 -18.11 -6.05
C SER A 318 14.26 -19.38 -6.90
N LEU A 319 13.06 -19.67 -7.40
CA LEU A 319 12.83 -20.76 -8.36
C LEU A 319 13.64 -20.56 -9.65
N ALA A 320 13.67 -19.33 -10.18
CA ALA A 320 14.48 -19.01 -11.36
C ALA A 320 15.97 -19.16 -11.10
N SER A 321 16.50 -18.71 -9.95
CA SER A 321 17.92 -18.89 -9.61
C SER A 321 18.31 -20.37 -9.47
N GLY A 322 17.39 -21.23 -9.01
CA GLY A 322 17.57 -22.68 -8.97
C GLY A 322 17.53 -23.36 -10.34
N ALA A 323 16.74 -22.82 -11.28
CA ALA A 323 16.55 -23.39 -12.61
C ALA A 323 17.51 -22.83 -13.69
N VAL A 324 18.08 -21.63 -13.49
CA VAL A 324 18.66 -20.85 -14.60
C VAL A 324 20.19 -20.87 -14.67
N ILE A 325 20.93 -21.19 -13.60
CA ILE A 325 22.39 -20.97 -13.62
C ILE A 325 23.19 -22.10 -14.31
N SER A 326 22.62 -23.30 -14.51
CA SER A 326 23.39 -24.43 -15.05
C SER A 326 22.93 -24.99 -16.40
N GLN A 327 21.73 -24.64 -16.92
CA GLN A 327 21.14 -25.46 -18.00
C GLN A 327 20.28 -24.75 -19.05
N LEU A 328 20.21 -23.41 -19.10
CA LEU A 328 19.53 -22.71 -20.19
C LEU A 328 20.43 -22.63 -21.44
N SER A 329 20.58 -23.75 -22.14
CA SER A 329 20.84 -23.67 -23.58
C SER A 329 19.55 -23.24 -24.29
N PRO A 330 19.60 -22.29 -25.23
CA PRO A 330 18.41 -21.67 -25.84
C PRO A 330 17.64 -22.58 -26.82
N SER A 331 17.79 -23.91 -26.74
CA SER A 331 17.31 -24.87 -27.76
C SER A 331 16.45 -26.02 -27.25
N SER A 332 15.88 -25.94 -26.03
CA SER A 332 15.11 -27.06 -25.46
C SER A 332 13.59 -26.97 -25.70
N SER A 333 12.97 -28.12 -25.98
CA SER A 333 11.53 -28.26 -26.24
C SER A 333 10.71 -27.99 -24.97
N THR A 334 9.47 -27.48 -25.10
CA THR A 334 8.58 -27.15 -23.96
C THR A 334 8.39 -28.32 -22.97
N LYS A 335 8.49 -29.57 -23.45
CA LYS A 335 8.43 -30.78 -22.62
C LYS A 335 9.67 -30.93 -21.71
N ASP A 336 10.85 -30.57 -22.20
CA ASP A 336 12.09 -30.66 -21.42
C ASP A 336 12.12 -29.61 -20.29
N ILE A 337 11.55 -28.43 -20.54
CA ILE A 337 11.40 -27.38 -19.54
C ILE A 337 10.49 -27.84 -18.39
N ALA A 338 9.36 -28.47 -18.71
CA ALA A 338 8.42 -28.98 -17.71
C ALA A 338 9.02 -30.10 -16.84
N VAL A 339 9.74 -31.06 -17.45
CA VAL A 339 10.43 -32.14 -16.73
C VAL A 339 11.54 -31.59 -15.84
N ARG A 340 12.30 -30.59 -16.31
CA ARG A 340 13.37 -29.96 -15.51
C ARG A 340 12.79 -29.16 -14.34
N LEU A 341 11.69 -28.44 -14.53
CA LEU A 341 11.03 -27.69 -13.46
C LEU A 341 10.50 -28.63 -12.37
N ALA A 342 9.99 -29.81 -12.75
CA ALA A 342 9.52 -30.83 -11.81
C ALA A 342 10.62 -31.38 -10.89
N HIS A 343 11.88 -31.38 -11.32
CA HIS A 343 13.02 -31.76 -10.48
C HIS A 343 13.52 -30.62 -9.59
N VAL A 344 13.55 -29.38 -10.09
CA VAL A 344 14.11 -28.23 -9.37
C VAL A 344 13.18 -27.73 -8.24
N ILE A 345 11.85 -27.77 -8.45
CA ILE A 345 10.90 -27.26 -7.43
C ILE A 345 11.04 -28.00 -6.09
N PRO A 346 11.05 -29.36 -6.03
CA PRO A 346 11.23 -30.08 -4.77
C PRO A 346 12.54 -29.75 -4.05
N GLU A 347 13.65 -29.55 -4.77
CA GLU A 347 14.96 -29.22 -4.19
C GLU A 347 14.94 -27.86 -3.45
N GLN A 348 14.12 -26.90 -3.92
CA GLN A 348 13.97 -25.60 -3.27
C GLN A 348 13.09 -25.63 -2.02
N THR A 349 12.41 -26.74 -1.71
CA THR A 349 11.54 -26.86 -0.54
C THR A 349 12.31 -26.61 0.77
N THR A 350 13.54 -27.12 0.87
CA THR A 350 14.40 -26.95 2.06
C THR A 350 14.75 -25.47 2.28
N PHE A 351 14.96 -24.71 1.21
CA PHE A 351 15.16 -23.26 1.28
C PHE A 351 13.91 -22.57 1.84
N PHE A 352 12.72 -22.86 1.30
CA PHE A 352 11.48 -22.24 1.78
C PHE A 352 11.13 -22.61 3.22
N ILE A 353 11.36 -23.86 3.64
CA ILE A 353 11.18 -24.28 5.04
C ILE A 353 12.08 -23.44 5.95
N THR A 354 13.37 -23.35 5.61
CA THR A 354 14.35 -22.56 6.39
C THR A 354 14.00 -21.08 6.39
N TYR A 355 13.55 -20.54 5.26
CA TYR A 355 13.11 -19.15 5.12
C TYR A 355 11.89 -18.85 6.01
N VAL A 356 10.86 -19.70 6.02
CA VAL A 356 9.66 -19.51 6.85
C VAL A 356 10.00 -19.62 8.35
N LEU A 357 10.84 -20.57 8.74
CA LEU A 357 11.33 -20.70 10.12
C LEU A 357 12.12 -19.46 10.54
N THR A 358 13.08 -19.03 9.72
CA THR A 358 13.98 -17.91 10.07
C THR A 358 13.26 -16.57 9.99
N SER A 359 12.59 -16.26 8.88
CA SER A 359 11.92 -14.98 8.72
C SER A 359 10.63 -14.90 9.53
N GLY A 360 9.82 -15.95 9.60
CA GLY A 360 8.54 -15.94 10.31
C GLY A 360 8.75 -15.86 11.82
N TRP A 361 9.51 -16.78 12.40
CA TRP A 361 9.63 -16.87 13.86
C TRP A 361 10.58 -15.81 14.42
N ALA A 362 11.72 -15.56 13.76
CA ALA A 362 12.66 -14.56 14.24
C ALA A 362 12.13 -13.12 14.07
N SER A 363 11.38 -12.81 13.01
CA SER A 363 10.81 -11.46 12.85
C SER A 363 9.67 -11.18 13.81
N LEU A 364 8.79 -12.16 14.08
CA LEU A 364 7.75 -12.02 15.10
C LEU A 364 8.36 -11.81 16.49
N SER A 365 9.47 -12.51 16.79
CA SER A 365 10.20 -12.30 18.04
C SER A 365 10.84 -10.92 18.15
N SER A 366 11.38 -10.38 17.04
CA SER A 366 12.02 -9.05 17.05
C SER A 366 11.03 -7.90 17.09
N VAL A 367 9.87 -8.01 16.43
CA VAL A 367 8.78 -7.03 16.51
C VAL A 367 8.17 -7.01 17.91
N ASN A 368 7.95 -8.18 18.53
CA ASN A 368 7.45 -8.26 19.91
C ASN A 368 8.48 -7.74 20.93
N LEU A 369 9.78 -7.97 20.73
CA LEU A 369 10.82 -7.35 21.57
C LEU A 369 10.84 -5.83 21.39
N CYS A 370 10.71 -5.33 20.16
CA CYS A 370 10.76 -3.89 19.88
C CYS A 370 9.53 -3.16 20.44
N ASN A 371 8.35 -3.77 20.38
CA ASN A 371 7.12 -3.25 21.00
C ASN A 371 7.10 -3.40 22.53
N SER A 372 7.94 -4.26 23.12
CA SER A 372 8.10 -4.38 24.57
C SER A 372 9.14 -3.43 25.15
N LEU A 373 9.94 -2.77 24.28
CA LEU A 373 10.99 -1.81 24.66
C LEU A 373 10.62 -0.35 24.33
N ALA A 374 9.49 -0.13 23.65
CA ALA A 374 8.86 1.18 23.41
C ALA A 374 7.64 1.31 24.32
#